data_AF-A0A974ND70-F1
#
_entry.id   AF-A0A974ND70-F1
#
_cell.length_a   1.000
_cell.length_b   1.000
_cell.length_c   1.000
_cell.angle_alpha   90.00
_cell.angle_beta   90.00
_cell.angle_gamma   90.00
#
_symmetry.space_group_name_H-M   'P 1'
#
loop_
_entity.id
_entity.type
_entity.pdbx_description
1 polymer ?
#
loop_
_entity_poly.entity_id
_entity_poly.type
_entity_poly.pdbx_seq_one_letter_code
_entity_poly.pdbx_strand_id
1 'polypeptide(L)'
;MIFKQCAIKQGLAVLGSVSLLMTSLWVAPIQAQWLDDPASQPVGKSLVVNDRAVSQLLPPAKEASQEIGDYAVDNKQANITLAMNTIPNIPNSTRASNVINQYTPILKRQLEGRGLQLGSPILIRIFKVPSILEVWIKKDNKYVLFKTYAICRFSGKLGPKLKNGDHQAPEGFYTVPASALNPNSSYFLSFNIGYPNQYDRYYNRTGSLLMVHGECASVGCYAMTNTRMSEIYTLMYKAFANGQTGIQVHAYPFALTDNNMRKMKKHPWYGFWLNLKQGYDTFNTTHQPLRVSVNEGRYQFKTIN
;
A
#
# COMPACT_ATOMS: atom_id res chain seq x y z
N MET A 1 17.21 -13.77 -3.28
CA MET A 1 17.60 -12.58 -4.06
C MET A 1 16.75 -11.39 -3.62
N ILE A 2 17.33 -10.48 -2.84
CA ILE A 2 16.64 -9.28 -2.31
C ILE A 2 17.09 -8.10 -3.18
N PHE A 3 16.24 -7.63 -4.09
CA PHE A 3 16.56 -6.49 -4.95
C PHE A 3 16.03 -5.18 -4.35
N LYS A 4 16.97 -4.36 -3.88
CA LYS A 4 16.77 -2.95 -3.54
C LYS A 4 16.38 -2.17 -4.80
N GLN A 5 15.13 -1.76 -4.92
CA GLN A 5 14.76 -0.62 -5.77
C GLN A 5 14.18 0.48 -4.89
N CYS A 6 15.07 1.08 -4.09
CA CYS A 6 15.00 2.47 -3.61
C CYS A 6 16.32 2.81 -2.88
N ALA A 7 17.46 2.74 -3.57
CA ALA A 7 18.74 3.24 -3.03
C ALA A 7 19.80 3.38 -4.12
N ILE A 8 19.99 4.59 -4.66
CA ILE A 8 21.30 5.05 -5.14
C ILE A 8 21.42 6.54 -4.76
N LYS A 9 22.27 6.85 -3.78
CA LYS A 9 22.88 8.18 -3.64
C LYS A 9 24.05 8.21 -4.62
N GLN A 10 24.02 9.11 -5.60
CA GLN A 10 25.22 9.54 -6.31
C GLN A 10 25.23 11.06 -6.37
N GLY A 11 26.25 11.67 -5.76
CA GLY A 11 26.66 13.04 -6.04
C GLY A 11 28.00 12.97 -6.75
N LEU A 12 27.97 13.27 -8.04
CA LEU A 12 29.13 13.37 -8.93
C LEU A 12 29.76 14.77 -8.81
N ALA A 13 31.05 14.84 -9.07
CA ALA A 13 31.92 16.01 -9.02
C ALA A 13 31.48 17.17 -9.93
N VAL A 14 31.78 18.39 -9.50
CA VAL A 14 31.74 19.62 -10.31
C VAL A 14 33.17 20.15 -10.45
N LEU A 15 33.64 20.26 -11.69
CA LEU A 15 34.84 21.00 -12.08
C LEU A 15 34.52 22.50 -12.05
N GLY A 16 35.40 23.30 -11.45
CA GLY A 16 35.29 24.76 -11.46
C GLY A 16 36.61 25.42 -11.09
N SER A 17 37.25 26.02 -12.09
CA SER A 17 38.46 26.84 -11.98
C SER A 17 38.16 28.12 -11.19
N VAL A 18 39.02 28.46 -10.22
CA VAL A 18 38.90 29.67 -9.40
C VAL A 18 39.59 30.84 -10.08
N SER A 19 38.88 31.96 -10.22
CA SER A 19 39.47 33.28 -10.40
C SER A 19 39.06 34.17 -9.21
N LEU A 20 40.02 34.94 -8.72
CA LEU A 20 40.03 35.66 -7.45
C LEU A 20 39.36 37.04 -7.59
N LEU A 21 38.56 37.48 -6.61
CA LEU A 21 38.70 38.76 -5.87
C LEU A 21 37.42 39.20 -5.12
N MET A 22 37.58 39.22 -3.79
CA MET A 22 37.27 40.29 -2.84
C MET A 22 35.84 40.77 -2.47
N THR A 23 35.69 40.80 -1.14
CA THR A 23 35.03 41.79 -0.25
C THR A 23 33.57 41.60 0.22
N SER A 24 33.49 41.04 1.44
CA SER A 24 32.81 41.54 2.66
C SER A 24 31.32 41.92 2.65
N LEU A 25 30.52 41.19 3.46
CA LEU A 25 29.85 41.68 4.69
C LEU A 25 29.04 40.53 5.37
N TRP A 26 29.42 40.24 6.62
CA TRP A 26 28.65 39.76 7.80
C TRP A 26 27.31 39.03 7.64
N VAL A 27 27.18 37.80 8.17
CA VAL A 27 26.39 37.42 9.38
C VAL A 27 26.87 36.03 9.88
N ALA A 28 27.10 35.86 11.19
CA ALA A 28 27.48 34.60 11.82
C ALA A 28 26.30 33.63 12.02
N PRO A 29 26.48 32.31 11.85
CA PRO A 29 25.58 31.31 12.41
C PRO A 29 26.23 30.50 13.54
N ILE A 30 25.50 30.54 14.66
CA ILE A 30 25.37 29.59 15.78
C ILE A 30 26.00 28.21 15.54
N GLN A 31 26.98 27.85 16.39
CA GLN A 31 27.50 26.51 16.56
C GLN A 31 26.44 25.58 17.19
N ALA A 32 26.19 24.44 16.54
CA ALA A 32 25.66 23.25 17.20
C ALA A 32 26.73 22.16 17.09
N GLN A 33 27.39 21.89 18.21
CA GLN A 33 28.28 20.76 18.42
C GLN A 33 27.47 19.45 18.37
N TRP A 34 27.95 18.50 17.56
CA TRP A 34 27.49 17.11 17.62
C TRP A 34 28.31 16.40 18.70
N LEU A 35 27.62 15.86 19.70
CA LEU A 35 28.18 14.92 20.67
C LEU A 35 28.27 13.55 20.00
N ASP A 36 29.48 13.00 19.99
CA ASP A 36 29.76 11.60 19.64
C ASP A 36 29.23 10.67 20.74
N ASP A 37 28.61 9.55 20.36
CA ASP A 37 28.47 8.38 21.24
C ASP A 37 28.66 7.07 20.42
N PRO A 38 29.61 6.19 20.79
CA PRO A 38 30.00 5.02 20.01
C PRO A 38 29.44 3.71 20.59
N ALA A 39 28.87 2.83 19.76
CA ALA A 39 28.87 1.38 20.03
C ALA A 39 28.42 0.56 18.80
N SER A 40 29.38 0.04 18.04
CA SER A 40 29.18 -1.16 17.22
C SER A 40 30.45 -2.00 17.25
N GLN A 41 30.40 -3.14 17.92
CA GLN A 41 31.38 -4.21 17.83
C GLN A 41 30.71 -5.44 17.21
N PRO A 42 31.35 -6.14 16.26
CA PRO A 42 30.81 -7.36 15.66
C PRO A 42 31.34 -8.60 16.39
N VAL A 43 30.49 -9.62 16.56
CA VAL A 43 30.94 -10.96 16.93
C VAL A 43 30.55 -11.92 15.80
N GLY A 44 31.58 -12.43 15.12
CA GLY A 44 31.47 -13.66 14.35
C GLY A 44 31.99 -14.84 15.16
N LYS A 45 31.46 -16.04 14.90
CA LYS A 45 32.26 -17.21 14.53
C LYS A 45 31.36 -18.39 14.17
N SER A 46 31.71 -18.97 13.03
CA SER A 46 31.27 -20.26 12.51
C SER A 46 31.83 -21.39 13.37
N LEU A 47 31.00 -22.40 13.68
CA LEU A 47 31.47 -23.70 14.13
C LEU A 47 30.76 -24.78 13.32
N VAL A 48 31.59 -25.50 12.56
CA VAL A 48 31.32 -26.77 11.89
C VAL A 48 31.35 -27.86 12.96
N VAL A 49 30.39 -28.78 12.94
CA VAL A 49 30.52 -30.09 13.59
C VAL A 49 30.02 -31.16 12.61
N ASN A 50 30.87 -32.17 12.38
CA ASN A 50 30.64 -33.29 11.49
C ASN A 50 30.27 -34.57 12.28
N ASP A 51 29.48 -35.42 11.63
CA ASP A 51 29.25 -36.87 11.77
C ASP A 51 29.47 -37.58 13.12
N ARG A 52 28.42 -38.29 13.58
CA ARG A 52 28.46 -39.74 13.88
C ARG A 52 27.08 -40.32 14.25
N ALA A 53 26.70 -41.32 13.46
CA ALA A 53 26.01 -42.56 13.83
C ALA A 53 25.14 -42.60 15.09
N VAL A 54 23.82 -42.76 14.89
CA VAL A 54 23.02 -43.70 15.71
C VAL A 54 22.04 -44.43 14.78
N SER A 55 22.49 -45.57 14.27
CA SER A 55 21.62 -46.68 13.89
C SER A 55 21.39 -47.49 15.16
N GLN A 56 20.13 -47.83 15.46
CA GLN A 56 19.66 -49.14 15.95
C GLN A 56 18.35 -49.03 16.74
N LEU A 57 17.50 -50.04 16.53
CA LEU A 57 16.32 -50.48 17.29
C LEU A 57 14.94 -49.93 16.87
N LEU A 58 14.39 -50.55 15.82
CA LEU A 58 12.94 -50.75 15.65
C LEU A 58 12.66 -52.26 15.73
N PRO A 59 11.78 -52.74 16.63
CA PRO A 59 11.19 -54.07 16.53
C PRO A 59 9.96 -54.07 15.59
N PRO A 60 9.60 -55.24 15.01
CA PRO A 60 8.64 -55.34 13.91
C PRO A 60 7.19 -55.21 14.35
N ALA A 61 6.37 -54.67 13.44
CA ALA A 61 4.92 -54.57 13.57
C ALA A 61 4.28 -55.97 13.67
N LYS A 62 3.48 -56.19 14.71
CA LYS A 62 2.52 -57.29 14.81
C LYS A 62 1.12 -56.74 14.63
N GLU A 63 0.40 -57.33 13.69
CA GLU A 63 -1.03 -57.20 13.48
C GLU A 63 -1.80 -57.62 14.74
N ALA A 64 -2.79 -56.82 15.13
CA ALA A 64 -3.84 -57.21 16.05
C ALA A 64 -5.14 -56.51 15.60
N SER A 65 -5.97 -57.29 14.92
CA SER A 65 -7.36 -56.98 14.61
C SER A 65 -8.20 -57.13 15.88
N GLN A 66 -8.90 -56.09 16.31
CA GLN A 66 -10.05 -56.22 17.20
C GLN A 66 -10.95 -54.98 17.11
N GLU A 67 -12.17 -55.19 16.59
CA GLU A 67 -13.31 -54.27 16.68
C GLU A 67 -13.68 -54.03 18.14
N ILE A 68 -13.96 -52.79 18.57
CA ILE A 68 -15.08 -52.40 19.47
C ILE A 68 -15.37 -50.89 19.33
N GLY A 69 -16.64 -50.53 19.06
CA GLY A 69 -17.32 -49.46 19.78
C GLY A 69 -17.58 -48.14 19.05
N ASP A 70 -18.81 -47.98 18.55
CA ASP A 70 -19.42 -46.69 18.22
C ASP A 70 -19.43 -45.76 19.45
N TYR A 71 -18.46 -44.85 19.52
CA TYR A 71 -18.55 -43.65 20.36
C TYR A 71 -18.91 -42.47 19.44
N ALA A 72 -20.13 -41.97 19.58
CA ALA A 72 -20.56 -40.73 18.94
C ALA A 72 -19.66 -39.58 19.43
N VAL A 73 -18.78 -39.11 18.54
CA VAL A 73 -17.96 -37.92 18.76
C VAL A 73 -18.87 -36.70 18.62
N ASP A 74 -18.98 -35.94 19.72
CA ASP A 74 -19.64 -34.63 19.78
C ASP A 74 -19.07 -33.72 18.67
N ASN A 75 -19.91 -33.38 17.69
CA ASN A 75 -19.57 -32.62 16.48
C ASN A 75 -19.29 -31.12 16.72
N LYS A 76 -18.85 -30.76 17.93
CA LYS A 76 -18.41 -29.40 18.25
C LYS A 76 -17.09 -29.06 17.53
N GLN A 77 -16.23 -30.05 17.29
CA GLN A 77 -14.96 -29.88 16.58
C GLN A 77 -15.17 -29.66 15.06
N ALA A 78 -16.18 -30.29 14.45
CA ALA A 78 -16.47 -30.15 13.02
C ALA A 78 -16.89 -28.70 12.65
N ASN A 79 -17.66 -28.05 13.53
CA ASN A 79 -18.06 -26.66 13.37
C ASN A 79 -16.91 -25.66 13.62
N ILE A 80 -15.89 -26.03 14.42
CA ILE A 80 -14.69 -25.20 14.63
C ILE A 80 -13.77 -25.29 13.40
N THR A 81 -13.62 -26.48 12.80
CA THR A 81 -12.80 -26.67 11.59
C THR A 81 -13.41 -26.01 10.34
N LEU A 82 -14.74 -26.01 10.20
CA LEU A 82 -15.45 -25.29 9.13
C LEU A 82 -15.35 -23.77 9.26
N ALA A 83 -15.27 -23.24 10.49
CA ALA A 83 -15.11 -21.80 10.74
C ALA A 83 -13.67 -21.28 10.54
N MET A 84 -12.65 -22.15 10.63
CA MET A 84 -11.26 -21.75 10.43
C MET A 84 -10.82 -21.68 8.95
N ASN A 85 -11.67 -22.10 8.01
CA ASN A 85 -11.31 -22.21 6.60
C ASN A 85 -11.58 -20.97 5.73
N THR A 86 -11.84 -19.80 6.33
CA THR A 86 -12.09 -18.56 5.55
C THR A 86 -11.42 -17.29 6.07
N ILE A 87 -10.48 -17.38 7.02
CA ILE A 87 -9.71 -16.18 7.38
C ILE A 87 -8.78 -15.85 6.21
N PRO A 88 -8.96 -14.71 5.52
CA PRO A 88 -8.05 -14.35 4.45
C PRO A 88 -6.62 -14.27 5.02
N ASN A 89 -5.66 -14.90 4.33
CA ASN A 89 -4.26 -14.79 4.69
C ASN A 89 -3.80 -13.35 4.43
N ILE A 90 -3.93 -12.50 5.44
CA ILE A 90 -3.52 -11.08 5.38
C ILE A 90 -2.08 -10.99 5.89
N PRO A 91 -1.13 -10.49 5.07
CA PRO A 91 0.25 -10.29 5.49
C PRO A 91 0.35 -9.50 6.80
N ASN A 92 1.14 -10.02 7.75
CA ASN A 92 1.33 -9.38 9.05
C ASN A 92 2.80 -9.40 9.51
N SER A 93 3.12 -8.55 10.50
CA SER A 93 4.38 -8.50 11.23
C SER A 93 4.15 -8.00 12.65
N THR A 94 5.14 -8.11 13.54
CA THR A 94 5.06 -7.54 14.89
C THR A 94 4.74 -6.04 14.84
N ARG A 95 5.42 -5.30 13.97
CA ARG A 95 5.16 -3.87 13.77
C ARG A 95 3.73 -3.59 13.30
N ALA A 96 3.26 -4.31 12.29
CA ALA A 96 1.89 -4.13 11.79
C ALA A 96 0.86 -4.48 12.87
N SER A 97 1.05 -5.57 13.62
CA SER A 97 0.17 -5.96 14.73
C SER A 97 0.10 -4.89 15.81
N ASN A 98 1.25 -4.34 16.23
CA ASN A 98 1.31 -3.27 17.22
C ASN A 98 0.56 -2.02 16.75
N VAL A 99 0.78 -1.62 15.50
CA VAL A 99 0.08 -0.47 14.90
C VAL A 99 -1.42 -0.72 14.83
N ILE A 100 -1.84 -1.88 14.34
CA ILE A 100 -3.26 -2.23 14.23
C ILE A 100 -3.92 -2.21 15.61
N ASN A 101 -3.28 -2.80 16.63
CA ASN A 101 -3.80 -2.82 17.99
C ASN A 101 -3.91 -1.42 18.60
N GLN A 102 -2.89 -0.58 18.38
CA GLN A 102 -2.89 0.81 18.86
C GLN A 102 -3.98 1.66 18.20
N TYR A 103 -4.16 1.55 16.88
CA TYR A 103 -5.05 2.44 16.13
C TYR A 103 -6.50 1.93 16.03
N THR A 104 -6.75 0.63 16.26
CA THR A 104 -8.10 0.05 16.27
C THR A 104 -9.09 0.79 17.17
N PRO A 105 -8.83 1.00 18.48
CA PRO A 105 -9.79 1.69 19.36
C PRO A 105 -10.02 3.15 18.96
N ILE A 106 -8.98 3.84 18.46
CA ILE A 106 -9.05 5.23 18.00
C ILE A 106 -9.97 5.35 16.79
N LEU A 107 -9.72 4.53 15.76
CA LEU A 107 -10.50 4.54 14.53
C LEU A 107 -11.93 4.06 14.76
N LYS A 108 -12.13 3.05 15.61
CA LYS A 108 -13.47 2.58 15.99
C LYS A 108 -14.31 3.74 16.54
N ARG A 109 -13.79 4.50 17.51
CA ARG A 109 -14.48 5.65 18.10
C ARG A 109 -14.76 6.75 17.07
N GLN A 110 -13.79 7.08 16.21
CA GLN A 110 -13.95 8.09 15.16
C GLN A 110 -15.01 7.72 14.13
N LEU A 111 -15.12 6.43 13.80
CA LEU A 111 -16.10 5.91 12.84
C LEU A 111 -17.50 5.85 13.45
N GLU A 112 -17.62 5.33 14.67
CA GLU A 112 -18.90 5.24 15.39
C GLU A 112 -19.55 6.61 15.58
N GLY A 113 -18.76 7.64 15.90
CA GLY A 113 -19.24 9.03 15.99
C GLY A 113 -19.82 9.60 14.69
N ARG A 114 -19.68 8.88 13.57
CA ARG A 114 -20.21 9.24 12.25
C ARG A 114 -21.18 8.20 11.69
N GLY A 115 -21.57 7.23 12.50
CA GLY A 115 -22.39 6.09 12.09
C GLY A 115 -21.72 5.26 10.98
N LEU A 116 -20.39 5.12 11.03
CA LEU A 116 -19.59 4.23 10.19
C LEU A 116 -19.07 3.08 11.05
N GLN A 117 -18.79 1.93 10.43
CA GLN A 117 -18.31 0.75 11.16
C GLN A 117 -16.89 0.37 10.71
N LEU A 118 -15.98 0.19 11.68
CA LEU A 118 -14.64 -0.32 11.40
C LEU A 118 -14.73 -1.75 10.83
N GLY A 119 -14.04 -1.99 9.72
CA GLY A 119 -14.12 -3.25 8.97
C GLY A 119 -15.19 -3.25 7.87
N SER A 120 -16.01 -2.22 7.75
CA SER A 120 -16.83 -2.04 6.54
C SER A 120 -15.94 -1.89 5.30
N PRO A 121 -16.41 -2.35 4.11
CA PRO A 121 -15.65 -2.20 2.88
C PRO A 121 -15.21 -0.76 2.62
N ILE A 122 -13.96 -0.58 2.19
CA ILE A 122 -13.37 0.73 1.92
C ILE A 122 -12.98 0.91 0.45
N LEU A 123 -12.86 2.16 0.04
CA LEU A 123 -12.36 2.60 -1.25
C LEU A 123 -11.41 3.78 -1.03
N ILE A 124 -10.33 3.83 -1.79
CA ILE A 124 -9.31 4.87 -1.66
C ILE A 124 -9.30 5.72 -2.93
N ARG A 125 -9.22 7.04 -2.78
CA ARG A 125 -8.97 7.97 -3.88
C ARG A 125 -7.70 8.76 -3.60
N ILE A 126 -6.90 8.98 -4.62
CA ILE A 126 -5.63 9.69 -4.54
C ILE A 126 -5.69 10.82 -5.56
N PHE A 127 -5.28 12.01 -5.14
CA PHE A 127 -5.20 13.20 -5.98
C PHE A 127 -3.80 13.77 -5.88
N LYS A 128 -3.08 13.79 -7.01
CA LYS A 128 -1.74 14.40 -7.07
C LYS A 128 -1.78 15.88 -6.75
N VAL A 129 -2.79 16.59 -7.24
CA VAL A 129 -3.07 17.97 -6.85
C VAL A 129 -4.45 18.00 -6.19
N PRO A 130 -4.57 18.40 -4.91
CA PRO A 130 -3.58 19.09 -4.07
C PRO A 130 -2.74 18.19 -3.14
N SER A 131 -2.32 16.99 -3.55
CA SER A 131 -1.61 16.01 -2.71
C SER A 131 -2.47 15.47 -1.56
N ILE A 132 -3.60 14.82 -1.89
CA ILE A 132 -4.49 14.23 -0.89
C ILE A 132 -4.88 12.79 -1.21
N LEU A 133 -5.07 11.99 -0.16
CA LEU A 133 -5.62 10.64 -0.21
C LEU A 133 -6.90 10.60 0.62
N GLU A 134 -7.99 10.18 0.02
CA GLU A 134 -9.29 10.00 0.67
C GLU A 134 -9.54 8.53 0.96
N VAL A 135 -10.08 8.24 2.13
CA VAL A 135 -10.67 6.94 2.46
C VAL A 135 -12.18 7.11 2.54
N TRP A 136 -12.88 6.33 1.73
CA TRP A 136 -14.33 6.22 1.71
C TRP A 136 -14.74 4.88 2.29
N ILE A 137 -15.82 4.84 3.07
CA ILE A 137 -16.27 3.64 3.78
C ILE A 137 -17.72 3.36 3.41
N LYS A 138 -18.03 2.10 3.12
CA LYS A 138 -19.38 1.65 2.83
C LYS A 138 -20.27 1.87 4.06
N LYS A 139 -21.40 2.51 3.84
CA LYS A 139 -22.53 2.67 4.75
C LYS A 139 -23.78 2.35 3.94
N ASP A 140 -24.49 1.30 4.33
CA ASP A 140 -25.60 0.74 3.56
C ASP A 140 -25.17 0.45 2.11
N ASN A 141 -25.82 1.05 1.12
CA ASN A 141 -25.56 0.85 -0.31
C ASN A 141 -24.65 1.91 -0.94
N LYS A 142 -24.03 2.79 -0.14
CA LYS A 142 -23.18 3.88 -0.63
C LYS A 142 -21.87 3.96 0.15
N TYR A 143 -20.88 4.60 -0.46
CA TYR A 143 -19.63 4.94 0.17
C TYR A 143 -19.68 6.39 0.66
N VAL A 144 -19.29 6.62 1.90
CA VAL A 144 -19.24 7.94 2.53
C VAL A 144 -17.79 8.29 2.83
N LEU A 145 -17.39 9.53 2.55
CA LEU A 145 -16.05 10.02 2.85
C LEU A 145 -15.80 9.95 4.35
N PHE A 146 -14.85 9.11 4.77
CA PHE A 146 -14.39 9.09 6.15
C PHE A 146 -13.31 10.16 6.36
N LYS A 147 -12.18 10.09 5.67
CA LYS A 147 -11.09 11.00 6.01
C LYS A 147 -10.24 11.32 4.79
N THR A 148 -9.76 12.57 4.77
CA THR A 148 -8.81 13.06 3.79
C THR A 148 -7.46 13.26 4.47
N TYR A 149 -6.44 12.63 3.92
CA TYR A 149 -5.07 12.65 4.41
C TYR A 149 -4.21 13.43 3.44
N ALA A 150 -3.46 14.42 3.93
CA ALA A 150 -2.43 15.04 3.10
C ALA A 150 -1.34 14.01 2.76
N ILE A 151 -0.99 13.94 1.49
CA ILE A 151 0.15 13.18 0.96
C ILE A 151 1.38 14.05 1.17
N CYS A 152 2.42 13.49 1.78
CA CYS A 152 3.64 14.23 2.05
C CYS A 152 4.44 14.52 0.78
N ARG A 153 4.57 13.50 -0.07
CA ARG A 153 5.28 13.60 -1.34
C ARG A 153 4.71 12.57 -2.31
N PHE A 154 4.51 12.97 -3.56
CA PHE A 154 4.39 12.04 -4.68
C PHE A 154 5.48 12.38 -5.69
N SER A 155 5.82 11.41 -6.55
CA SER A 155 6.88 11.61 -7.56
C SER A 155 6.31 11.90 -8.94
N GLY A 156 7.07 12.68 -9.71
CA GLY A 156 6.74 13.05 -11.08
C GLY A 156 5.82 14.27 -11.17
N LYS A 157 5.19 14.43 -12.34
CA LYS A 157 4.27 15.53 -12.65
C LYS A 157 2.84 14.99 -12.82
N LEU A 158 1.94 15.84 -13.32
CA LEU A 158 0.63 15.39 -13.78
C LEU A 158 0.78 14.57 -15.07
N GLY A 159 0.13 13.41 -15.09
CA GLY A 159 0.25 12.41 -16.14
C GLY A 159 0.51 11.00 -15.58
N PRO A 160 0.15 9.95 -16.32
CA PRO A 160 0.36 8.57 -15.90
C PRO A 160 1.84 8.19 -15.90
N LYS A 161 2.17 7.17 -15.12
CA LYS A 161 3.43 6.43 -15.23
C LYS A 161 3.47 5.71 -16.57
N LEU A 162 4.62 5.67 -17.24
CA LEU A 162 4.79 5.01 -18.55
C LEU A 162 5.83 3.90 -18.54
N LYS A 163 6.93 4.05 -17.80
CA LYS A 163 8.03 3.07 -17.85
C LYS A 163 8.73 2.92 -16.50
N ASN A 164 9.45 1.81 -16.34
CA ASN A 164 10.32 1.65 -15.18
C ASN A 164 11.35 2.80 -15.11
N GLY A 165 11.61 3.31 -13.91
CA GLY A 165 12.58 4.39 -13.70
C GLY A 165 12.16 5.80 -14.15
N ASP A 166 10.93 6.02 -14.62
CA ASP A 166 10.45 7.38 -14.97
C ASP A 166 10.12 8.28 -13.76
N HIS A 167 10.29 7.77 -12.54
CA HIS A 167 9.99 8.45 -11.28
C HIS A 167 8.58 9.06 -11.24
N GLN A 168 7.61 8.45 -11.93
CA GLN A 168 6.26 8.96 -12.05
C GLN A 168 5.29 8.10 -11.24
N ALA A 169 4.53 8.73 -10.34
CA ALA A 169 3.39 8.07 -9.71
C ALA A 169 2.25 7.90 -10.73
N PRO A 170 1.55 6.76 -10.76
CA PRO A 170 0.57 6.46 -11.79
C PRO A 170 -0.78 7.14 -11.55
N GLU A 171 -1.59 7.17 -12.61
CA GLU A 171 -2.97 7.65 -12.63
C GLU A 171 -3.83 6.57 -13.28
N GLY A 172 -5.00 6.27 -12.72
CA GLY A 172 -5.85 5.18 -13.17
C GLY A 172 -6.67 4.53 -12.05
N PHE A 173 -7.21 3.35 -12.37
CA PHE A 173 -8.04 2.56 -11.47
C PHE A 173 -7.33 1.25 -11.14
N TYR A 174 -7.15 0.96 -9.87
CA TYR A 174 -6.45 -0.23 -9.40
C TYR A 174 -7.25 -0.99 -8.36
N THR A 175 -6.92 -2.26 -8.15
CA THR A 175 -7.51 -3.11 -7.13
C THR A 175 -6.39 -3.71 -6.29
N VAL A 176 -6.43 -3.46 -4.99
CA VAL A 176 -5.44 -3.90 -4.02
C VAL A 176 -6.00 -5.12 -3.28
N PRO A 177 -5.45 -6.34 -3.49
CA PRO A 177 -5.79 -7.50 -2.68
C PRO A 177 -5.09 -7.46 -1.32
N ALA A 178 -5.53 -8.29 -0.38
CA ALA A 178 -4.89 -8.41 0.94
C ALA A 178 -3.38 -8.73 0.84
N SER A 179 -3.00 -9.58 -0.11
CA SER A 179 -1.59 -9.96 -0.36
C SER A 179 -0.69 -8.81 -0.79
N ALA A 180 -1.26 -7.68 -1.20
CA ALA A 180 -0.50 -6.48 -1.57
C ALA A 180 -0.15 -5.58 -0.36
N LEU A 181 -0.64 -5.91 0.84
CA LEU A 181 -0.16 -5.29 2.07
C LEU A 181 1.29 -5.72 2.36
N ASN A 182 2.12 -4.76 2.77
CA ASN A 182 3.51 -4.98 3.11
C ASN A 182 3.79 -4.54 4.56
N PRO A 183 3.65 -5.45 5.53
CA PRO A 183 3.89 -5.16 6.95
C PRO A 183 5.39 -5.03 7.30
N ASN A 184 6.28 -5.44 6.38
CA ASN A 184 7.75 -5.46 6.53
C ASN A 184 8.44 -4.40 5.65
N SER A 185 7.70 -3.38 5.21
CA SER A 185 8.22 -2.24 4.46
C SER A 185 9.43 -1.61 5.15
N SER A 186 10.48 -1.29 4.40
CA SER A 186 11.58 -0.47 4.90
C SER A 186 11.17 0.98 5.18
N TYR A 187 10.00 1.40 4.69
CA TYR A 187 9.39 2.71 4.89
C TYR A 187 8.17 2.62 5.82
N PHE A 188 8.37 2.14 7.05
CA PHE A 188 7.31 1.86 8.03
C PHE A 188 6.24 0.82 7.59
N LEU A 189 5.08 1.21 7.08
CA LEU A 189 4.04 0.30 6.57
C LEU A 189 3.74 0.70 5.13
N SER A 190 3.35 -0.24 4.29
CA SER A 190 2.98 0.08 2.92
C SER A 190 2.00 -0.90 2.30
N PHE A 191 1.41 -0.51 1.18
CA PHE A 191 0.72 -1.43 0.29
C PHE A 191 1.04 -1.09 -1.17
N ASN A 192 1.10 -2.14 -2.01
CA ASN A 192 1.27 -1.98 -3.45
C ASN A 192 -0.09 -1.69 -4.08
N ILE A 193 -0.18 -0.62 -4.88
CA ILE A 193 -1.45 -0.24 -5.52
C ILE A 193 -1.84 -1.20 -6.65
N GLY A 194 -0.93 -2.04 -7.17
CA GLY A 194 -1.23 -2.99 -8.23
C GLY A 194 -0.98 -2.48 -9.66
N TYR A 195 -0.07 -1.52 -9.82
CA TYR A 195 0.45 -1.11 -11.13
C TYR A 195 1.45 -2.16 -11.67
N PRO A 196 1.44 -2.47 -12.98
CA PRO A 196 0.55 -1.96 -14.03
C PRO A 196 -0.80 -2.71 -14.05
N ASN A 197 -1.91 -2.00 -14.24
CA ASN A 197 -3.23 -2.63 -14.43
C ASN A 197 -3.43 -3.07 -15.90
N GLN A 198 -4.65 -3.53 -16.26
CA GLN A 198 -4.95 -3.94 -17.64
C GLN A 198 -4.76 -2.80 -18.66
N TYR A 199 -5.11 -1.56 -18.30
CA TYR A 199 -4.97 -0.38 -19.16
C TYR A 199 -3.50 -0.09 -19.40
N ASP A 200 -2.71 -0.12 -18.32
CA ASP A 200 -1.29 0.14 -18.38
C ASP A 200 -0.57 -0.89 -19.27
N ARG A 201 -0.94 -2.18 -19.13
CA ARG A 201 -0.41 -3.25 -19.96
C ARG A 201 -0.82 -3.15 -21.42
N TYR A 202 -2.04 -2.72 -21.72
CA TYR A 202 -2.49 -2.49 -23.11
C TYR A 202 -1.59 -1.49 -23.85
N TYR A 203 -1.13 -0.44 -23.15
CA TYR A 203 -0.19 0.54 -23.69
C TYR A 203 1.29 0.18 -23.48
N ASN A 204 1.61 -1.08 -23.22
CA ASN A 204 2.97 -1.57 -22.98
C ASN A 204 3.74 -0.80 -21.89
N ARG A 205 3.02 -0.26 -20.90
CA ARG A 205 3.65 0.49 -19.81
C ARG A 205 4.33 -0.45 -18.83
N THR A 206 5.51 -0.07 -18.37
CA THR A 206 6.36 -0.91 -17.53
C THR A 206 6.62 -0.30 -16.15
N GLY A 207 7.21 -1.08 -15.25
CA GLY A 207 7.45 -0.74 -13.85
C GLY A 207 6.60 -1.60 -12.91
N SER A 208 6.86 -1.51 -11.61
CA SER A 208 6.20 -2.29 -10.57
C SER A 208 6.38 -1.62 -9.22
N LEU A 209 5.74 -2.17 -8.18
CA LEU A 209 5.96 -1.77 -6.77
C LEU A 209 5.63 -0.28 -6.52
N LEU A 210 4.52 0.20 -7.08
CA LEU A 210 4.03 1.54 -6.81
C LEU A 210 3.32 1.50 -5.46
N MET A 211 3.99 1.99 -4.43
CA MET A 211 3.52 1.86 -3.06
C MET A 211 2.81 3.13 -2.59
N VAL A 212 1.86 2.96 -1.69
CA VAL A 212 1.53 3.98 -0.68
C VAL A 212 2.21 3.55 0.60
N HIS A 213 3.04 4.42 1.19
CA HIS A 213 3.89 4.04 2.33
C HIS A 213 4.08 5.16 3.36
N GLY A 214 4.53 4.80 4.55
CA GLY A 214 4.99 5.73 5.58
C GLY A 214 6.36 6.31 5.25
N GLU A 215 6.97 7.06 6.18
CA GLU A 215 8.20 7.83 5.99
C GLU A 215 8.11 8.82 4.81
N CYS A 216 8.19 10.12 5.12
CA CYS A 216 7.95 11.27 4.24
C CYS A 216 8.99 11.43 3.07
N ALA A 217 9.50 10.35 2.52
CA ALA A 217 10.45 10.27 1.41
C ALA A 217 9.83 9.46 0.26
N SER A 218 10.02 9.83 -1.00
CA SER A 218 9.48 9.07 -2.14
C SER A 218 10.35 9.17 -3.38
N VAL A 219 10.56 8.04 -4.06
CA VAL A 219 11.20 7.91 -5.39
C VAL A 219 10.30 7.05 -6.28
N GLY A 220 9.12 7.56 -6.64
CA GLY A 220 8.13 6.92 -7.53
C GLY A 220 6.78 6.61 -6.90
N CYS A 221 6.60 6.84 -5.60
CA CYS A 221 5.47 6.37 -4.79
C CYS A 221 4.62 7.51 -4.22
N TYR A 222 3.55 7.17 -3.49
CA TYR A 222 2.81 8.12 -2.64
C TYR A 222 3.27 7.96 -1.19
N ALA A 223 4.04 8.92 -0.68
CA ALA A 223 4.54 8.90 0.69
C ALA A 223 3.61 9.64 1.65
N MET A 224 3.35 9.02 2.79
CA MET A 224 2.55 9.50 3.91
C MET A 224 3.44 9.67 5.14
N THR A 225 2.95 10.35 6.18
CA THR A 225 3.59 10.23 7.50
C THR A 225 3.28 8.87 8.11
N ASN A 226 4.10 8.41 9.05
CA ASN A 226 3.85 7.14 9.75
C ASN A 226 2.47 7.13 10.42
N THR A 227 2.06 8.22 11.08
CA THR A 227 0.73 8.34 11.69
C THR A 227 -0.41 8.16 10.67
N ARG A 228 -0.33 8.83 9.52
CA ARG A 228 -1.36 8.71 8.47
C ARG A 228 -1.37 7.30 7.89
N MET A 229 -0.19 6.72 7.68
CA MET A 229 -0.06 5.36 7.17
C MET A 229 -0.58 4.32 8.17
N SER A 230 -0.38 4.53 9.48
CA SER A 230 -0.94 3.66 10.53
C SER A 230 -2.46 3.60 10.46
N GLU A 231 -3.12 4.74 10.30
CA GLU A 231 -4.58 4.78 10.16
C GLU A 231 -5.04 4.06 8.89
N ILE A 232 -4.45 4.40 7.73
CA ILE A 232 -4.80 3.81 6.43
C ILE A 232 -4.58 2.29 6.43
N TYR A 233 -3.43 1.83 6.91
CA TYR A 233 -3.10 0.40 6.97
C TYR A 233 -4.07 -0.34 7.89
N THR A 234 -4.41 0.24 9.04
CA THR A 234 -5.37 -0.35 9.99
C THR A 234 -6.76 -0.47 9.37
N LEU A 235 -7.24 0.57 8.66
CA LEU A 235 -8.53 0.53 7.96
C LEU A 235 -8.55 -0.56 6.88
N MET A 236 -7.51 -0.65 6.07
CA MET A 236 -7.37 -1.70 5.05
C MET A 236 -7.36 -3.09 5.67
N TYR A 237 -6.51 -3.30 6.69
CA TYR A 237 -6.40 -4.58 7.38
C TYR A 237 -7.75 -5.02 7.96
N LYS A 238 -8.48 -4.12 8.63
CA LYS A 238 -9.80 -4.43 9.19
C LYS A 238 -10.85 -4.72 8.12
N ALA A 239 -10.81 -4.04 6.99
CA ALA A 239 -11.72 -4.32 5.87
C ALA A 239 -11.44 -5.70 5.26
N PHE A 240 -10.17 -6.06 5.04
CA PHE A 240 -9.80 -7.40 4.61
C PHE A 240 -10.19 -8.47 5.64
N ALA A 241 -9.92 -8.23 6.93
CA ALA A 241 -10.26 -9.16 8.01
C ALA A 241 -11.77 -9.38 8.13
N ASN A 242 -12.58 -8.45 7.63
CA ASN A 242 -14.04 -8.54 7.55
C ASN A 242 -14.55 -8.95 6.16
N GLY A 243 -13.70 -9.56 5.33
CA GLY A 243 -14.11 -10.22 4.09
C GLY A 243 -14.08 -9.37 2.82
N GLN A 244 -13.65 -8.11 2.86
CA GLN A 244 -13.42 -7.37 1.60
C GLN A 244 -12.26 -8.04 0.84
N THR A 245 -12.49 -8.52 -0.39
CA THR A 245 -11.46 -9.26 -1.15
C THR A 245 -10.51 -8.37 -1.95
N GLY A 246 -10.95 -7.15 -2.27
CA GLY A 246 -10.15 -6.16 -2.99
C GLY A 246 -10.60 -4.73 -2.67
N ILE A 247 -9.64 -3.86 -2.41
CA ILE A 247 -9.86 -2.43 -2.18
C ILE A 247 -9.59 -1.70 -3.49
N GLN A 248 -10.59 -0.96 -3.99
CA GLN A 248 -10.38 -0.11 -5.16
C GLN A 248 -9.57 1.12 -4.78
N VAL A 249 -8.56 1.43 -5.60
CA VAL A 249 -7.75 2.65 -5.50
C VAL A 249 -7.90 3.42 -6.79
N HIS A 250 -8.43 4.63 -6.71
CA HIS A 250 -8.53 5.53 -7.86
C HIS A 250 -7.47 6.62 -7.74
N ALA A 251 -6.53 6.70 -8.69
CA ALA A 251 -5.48 7.70 -8.70
C ALA A 251 -5.74 8.74 -9.81
N TYR A 252 -5.94 9.99 -9.42
CA TYR A 252 -6.30 11.09 -10.30
C TYR A 252 -5.21 12.18 -10.32
N PRO A 253 -5.06 12.91 -11.43
CA PRO A 253 -4.17 14.07 -11.48
C PRO A 253 -4.64 15.19 -10.54
N PHE A 254 -5.96 15.42 -10.48
CA PHE A 254 -6.65 16.44 -9.70
C PHE A 254 -8.14 16.10 -9.64
N ALA A 255 -8.94 16.87 -8.91
CA ALA A 255 -10.40 16.74 -8.97
C ALA A 255 -10.90 17.05 -10.39
N LEU A 256 -11.39 16.04 -11.13
CA LEU A 256 -11.74 16.11 -12.55
C LEU A 256 -13.06 16.87 -12.82
N THR A 257 -13.29 17.98 -12.12
CA THR A 257 -14.42 18.88 -12.38
C THR A 257 -14.30 19.50 -13.77
N ASP A 258 -15.44 19.88 -14.36
CA ASP A 258 -15.45 20.52 -15.69
C ASP A 258 -14.57 21.77 -15.73
N ASN A 259 -14.54 22.53 -14.64
CA ASN A 259 -13.70 23.72 -14.53
C ASN A 259 -12.20 23.39 -14.60
N ASN A 260 -11.76 22.37 -13.86
CA ASN A 260 -10.36 21.95 -13.89
C ASN A 260 -9.99 21.32 -15.24
N MET A 261 -10.90 20.54 -15.84
CA MET A 261 -10.70 19.97 -17.16
C MET A 261 -10.57 21.05 -18.24
N ARG A 262 -11.37 22.13 -18.21
CA ARG A 262 -11.23 23.25 -19.15
C ARG A 262 -9.85 23.89 -19.09
N LYS A 263 -9.28 24.09 -17.89
CA LYS A 263 -7.93 24.63 -17.71
C LYS A 263 -6.85 23.74 -18.33
N MET A 264 -7.10 22.43 -18.40
CA MET A 264 -6.17 21.42 -18.87
C MET A 264 -6.37 20.99 -20.32
N LYS A 265 -7.23 21.67 -21.09
CA LYS A 265 -7.62 21.27 -22.46
C LYS A 265 -6.43 21.06 -23.42
N LYS A 266 -5.34 21.80 -23.23
CA LYS A 266 -4.13 21.72 -24.06
C LYS A 266 -3.08 20.73 -23.53
N HIS A 267 -3.35 20.08 -22.40
CA HIS A 267 -2.39 19.16 -21.79
C HIS A 267 -2.30 17.86 -22.61
N PRO A 268 -1.10 17.26 -22.82
CA PRO A 268 -0.94 16.04 -23.61
C PRO A 268 -1.81 14.86 -23.11
N TRP A 269 -2.05 14.80 -21.80
CA TRP A 269 -2.86 13.75 -21.18
C TRP A 269 -4.37 14.06 -21.11
N TYR A 270 -4.84 15.14 -21.75
CA TYR A 270 -6.24 15.55 -21.67
C TYR A 270 -7.21 14.45 -22.15
N GLY A 271 -6.90 13.77 -23.25
CA GLY A 271 -7.72 12.66 -23.76
C GLY A 271 -7.82 11.48 -22.77
N PHE A 272 -6.71 11.14 -22.12
CA PHE A 272 -6.69 10.14 -21.05
C PHE A 272 -7.52 10.58 -19.84
N TRP A 273 -7.40 11.84 -19.44
CA TRP A 273 -8.15 12.39 -18.31
C TRP A 273 -9.66 12.51 -18.58
N LEU A 274 -10.08 12.72 -19.84
CA LEU A 274 -11.49 12.61 -20.22
C LEU A 274 -12.04 11.21 -19.95
N ASN A 275 -11.26 10.16 -20.20
CA ASN A 275 -11.70 8.79 -19.89
C ASN A 275 -11.68 8.51 -18.38
N LEU A 276 -10.66 9.00 -17.63
CA LEU A 276 -10.70 8.93 -16.16
C LEU A 276 -11.92 9.65 -15.58
N LYS A 277 -12.32 10.78 -16.17
CA LYS A 277 -13.44 11.60 -15.73
C LYS A 277 -14.75 10.82 -15.74
N GLN A 278 -14.95 9.92 -16.71
CA GLN A 278 -16.16 9.10 -16.77
C GLN A 278 -16.34 8.26 -15.49
N GLY A 279 -15.28 7.58 -15.03
CA GLY A 279 -15.31 6.85 -13.76
C GLY A 279 -15.43 7.79 -12.55
N TYR A 280 -14.69 8.89 -12.56
CA TYR A 280 -14.76 9.92 -11.51
C TYR A 280 -16.18 10.45 -11.30
N ASP A 281 -16.86 10.86 -12.37
CA ASP A 281 -18.22 11.40 -12.33
C ASP A 281 -19.23 10.33 -11.91
N THR A 282 -19.07 9.09 -12.41
CA THR A 282 -19.94 7.97 -12.04
C THR A 282 -19.88 7.72 -10.53
N PHE A 283 -18.68 7.59 -9.95
CA PHE A 283 -18.53 7.42 -8.50
C PHE A 283 -19.06 8.62 -7.72
N ASN A 284 -18.77 9.86 -8.15
CA ASN A 284 -19.26 11.06 -7.47
C ASN A 284 -20.79 11.20 -7.50
N THR A 285 -21.47 10.59 -8.48
CA THR A 285 -22.93 10.64 -8.60
C THR A 285 -23.59 9.51 -7.80
N THR A 286 -23.07 8.28 -7.92
CA THR A 286 -23.70 7.10 -7.33
C THR A 286 -23.22 6.81 -5.92
N HIS A 287 -22.00 7.25 -5.57
CA HIS A 287 -21.24 6.82 -4.41
C HIS A 287 -21.12 5.30 -4.30
N GLN A 288 -21.03 4.61 -5.44
CA GLN A 288 -20.87 3.17 -5.51
C GLN A 288 -19.57 2.78 -6.21
N PRO A 289 -18.93 1.67 -5.79
CA PRO A 289 -17.73 1.17 -6.43
C PRO A 289 -18.03 0.77 -7.88
N LEU A 290 -17.03 0.91 -8.74
CA LEU A 290 -17.18 0.68 -10.17
C LEU A 290 -16.59 -0.67 -10.56
N ARG A 291 -17.28 -1.42 -11.40
CA ARG A 291 -16.63 -2.47 -12.19
C ARG A 291 -15.87 -1.77 -13.32
N VAL A 292 -14.55 -1.86 -13.26
CA VAL A 292 -13.64 -1.29 -14.26
C VAL A 292 -13.10 -2.39 -15.16
N SER A 293 -13.20 -2.22 -16.47
CA SER A 293 -12.56 -3.07 -17.47
C SER A 293 -11.90 -2.21 -18.54
N VAL A 294 -11.09 -2.81 -19.40
CA VAL A 294 -10.46 -2.11 -20.52
C VAL A 294 -10.90 -2.73 -21.84
N ASN A 295 -11.36 -1.89 -22.76
CA ASN A 295 -11.70 -2.27 -24.13
C ASN A 295 -11.07 -1.26 -25.09
N GLU A 296 -10.36 -1.74 -26.12
CA GLU A 296 -9.71 -0.92 -27.16
C GLU A 296 -8.90 0.26 -26.58
N GLY A 297 -8.11 0.00 -25.52
CA GLY A 297 -7.28 1.02 -24.88
C GLY A 297 -8.05 2.06 -24.05
N ARG A 298 -9.33 1.82 -23.76
CA ARG A 298 -10.16 2.72 -22.95
C ARG A 298 -10.72 2.00 -21.73
N TYR A 299 -10.73 2.69 -20.58
CA TYR A 299 -11.52 2.23 -19.44
C TYR A 299 -13.00 2.24 -19.77
N GLN A 300 -13.68 1.20 -19.32
CA GLN A 300 -15.12 1.02 -19.34
C GLN A 300 -15.60 0.91 -17.89
N PHE A 301 -16.68 1.60 -17.56
CA PHE A 301 -17.21 1.69 -16.20
C PHE A 301 -18.63 1.16 -16.14
N LYS A 302 -18.91 0.29 -15.18
CA LYS A 302 -20.26 -0.17 -14.85
C LYS A 302 -20.47 -0.07 -13.34
N THR A 303 -21.66 0.30 -12.90
CA THR A 303 -22.03 0.21 -11.48
C THR A 303 -22.10 -1.26 -11.07
N ILE A 304 -21.70 -1.54 -9.83
CA ILE A 304 -21.90 -2.86 -9.21
C ILE A 304 -23.32 -2.79 -8.63
N ASN A 305 -24.29 -3.29 -9.39
CA ASN A 305 -25.68 -3.38 -8.95
C ASN A 305 -25.82 -4.27 -7.72
#